data_AF-A0A644VQ87-F1
#
_entry.id   AF-A0A644VQ87-F1
#
_cell.length_a   1.000
_cell.length_b   1.000
_cell.length_c   1.000
_cell.angle_alpha   90.00
_cell.angle_beta   90.00
_cell.angle_gamma   90.00
#
_symmetry.space_group_name_H-M   'P 1'
#
loop_
_entity.id
_entity.type
_entity.pdbx_description
1 polymer ?
#
loop_
_entity_poly.entity_id
_entity_poly.type
_entity_poly.pdbx_seq_one_letter_code
_entity_poly.pdbx_strand_id
1 'polypeptide(L)'
;MYSSFNLIGSIKKYTIGLPGVIIGAIKGESNGTSDSLSIEVNTIDKLSIKENRVIKNVFGNLRFSLNDKDGYISLSFTSREPRVSAEVILTAQKLLQKYITEFKIEKVRSNLEFVEKSYDESRVNFENKQAELARFRDANKSLSSAIARTQEEKLTSEYNLLLGIYTEIAKQKEQAKIAVTETTPILTIIEPVTIPTEKSGPNRAMMLLGFIFLGGIAGMGWILGYPYVKEMFEKVK
;
A
#
# COMPACT_ATOMS: atom_id res chain seq x y z
N MET A 1 -19.92 -54.47 67.44
CA MET A 1 -20.15 -53.03 67.75
C MET A 1 -20.44 -52.33 66.42
N TYR A 2 -21.58 -51.65 66.36
CA TYR A 2 -22.17 -50.98 65.18
C TYR A 2 -21.31 -49.83 64.63
N SER A 3 -21.36 -49.56 63.31
CA SER A 3 -22.01 -48.35 62.78
C SER A 3 -21.99 -48.23 61.23
N SER A 4 -23.20 -48.04 60.72
CA SER A 4 -23.71 -47.40 59.49
C SER A 4 -22.83 -47.08 58.27
N PHE A 5 -23.26 -47.67 57.15
CA PHE A 5 -23.16 -47.16 55.79
C PHE A 5 -23.76 -45.74 55.63
N ASN A 6 -23.04 -44.84 54.96
CA ASN A 6 -23.56 -43.60 54.41
C ASN A 6 -23.34 -43.59 52.88
N LEU A 7 -24.30 -44.14 52.13
CA LEU A 7 -24.34 -44.15 50.65
C LEU A 7 -25.35 -43.16 50.06
N ILE A 8 -25.80 -42.18 50.85
CA ILE A 8 -26.82 -41.19 50.44
C ILE A 8 -26.22 -39.85 49.96
N GLY A 9 -24.90 -39.65 50.10
CA GLY A 9 -24.22 -38.42 49.65
C GLY A 9 -23.82 -38.37 48.17
N SER A 10 -23.72 -39.51 47.48
CA SER A 10 -23.06 -39.59 46.17
C SER A 10 -23.99 -39.75 44.96
N ILE A 11 -25.29 -39.99 45.18
CA ILE A 11 -26.27 -40.21 44.08
C ILE A 11 -27.05 -38.93 43.72
N LYS A 12 -26.98 -37.87 44.53
CA LYS A 12 -27.71 -36.61 44.23
C LYS A 12 -27.00 -35.69 43.22
N LYS A 13 -25.76 -35.99 42.82
CA LYS A 13 -24.98 -35.13 41.91
C LYS A 13 -25.05 -35.50 40.43
N TYR A 14 -25.61 -36.65 40.07
CA TYR A 14 -25.63 -37.14 38.69
C TYR A 14 -27.03 -37.19 38.04
N THR A 15 -28.09 -36.73 38.72
CA THR A 15 -29.46 -36.78 38.17
C THR A 15 -30.14 -35.42 38.02
N ILE A 16 -29.54 -34.32 38.49
CA ILE A 16 -30.21 -32.99 38.56
C ILE A 16 -29.41 -31.86 37.87
N GLY A 17 -28.33 -32.18 37.14
CA GLY A 17 -27.50 -31.15 36.47
C GLY A 17 -27.14 -31.41 35.00
N LEU A 18 -27.60 -32.52 34.40
CA LEU A 18 -27.12 -32.99 33.09
C LEU A 18 -28.02 -32.77 31.86
N PRO A 19 -29.20 -32.11 31.90
CA PRO A 19 -29.87 -31.71 30.66
C PRO A 19 -29.45 -30.33 30.14
N GLY A 20 -28.73 -29.51 30.92
CA GLY A 20 -28.33 -28.16 30.49
C GLY A 20 -27.03 -28.08 29.67
N VAL A 21 -26.12 -29.05 29.85
CA VAL A 21 -24.78 -28.99 29.25
C VAL A 21 -24.74 -29.67 27.87
N ILE A 22 -25.72 -30.53 27.55
CA ILE A 22 -25.82 -31.24 26.27
C ILE A 22 -26.56 -30.40 25.22
N ILE A 23 -27.51 -29.55 25.62
CA ILE A 23 -28.23 -28.63 24.72
C ILE A 23 -27.29 -27.54 24.16
N GLY A 24 -26.22 -27.19 24.87
CA GLY A 24 -25.21 -26.22 24.40
C GLY A 24 -24.26 -26.76 23.32
N ALA A 25 -24.12 -28.09 23.18
CA ALA A 25 -23.17 -28.72 22.26
C ALA A 25 -23.80 -29.19 20.93
N ILE A 26 -25.13 -29.15 20.82
CA ILE A 26 -25.89 -29.60 19.63
C ILE A 26 -26.58 -28.42 18.90
N LYS A 27 -26.36 -27.18 19.34
CA LYS A 27 -26.70 -26.00 18.53
C LYS A 27 -25.62 -25.74 17.48
N GLY A 28 -25.49 -26.72 16.58
CA GLY A 28 -24.77 -26.63 15.32
C GLY A 28 -25.53 -25.75 14.33
N GLU A 29 -24.73 -25.05 13.53
CA GLU A 29 -25.02 -24.24 12.34
C GLU A 29 -26.39 -24.46 11.68
N SER A 30 -27.24 -23.43 11.77
CA SER A 30 -28.11 -23.06 10.65
C SER A 30 -27.81 -21.62 10.31
N ASN A 31 -27.43 -21.37 9.05
CA ASN A 31 -27.81 -20.18 8.29
C ASN A 31 -27.37 -20.41 6.84
N GLY A 32 -28.28 -20.94 6.04
CA GLY A 32 -28.27 -20.64 4.62
C GLY A 32 -28.93 -19.28 4.44
N THR A 33 -28.22 -18.33 3.85
CA THR A 33 -28.78 -17.35 2.91
C THR A 33 -27.63 -16.66 2.18
N SER A 34 -27.75 -16.65 0.86
CA SER A 34 -27.11 -15.73 -0.05
C SER A 34 -27.23 -14.31 0.50
N ASP A 35 -26.12 -13.58 0.58
CA ASP A 35 -26.19 -12.13 0.68
C ASP A 35 -25.14 -11.50 -0.22
N SER A 36 -25.66 -10.61 -1.07
CA SER A 36 -24.97 -9.75 -2.00
C SER A 36 -23.81 -9.00 -1.32
N LEU A 37 -22.66 -9.00 -1.98
CA LEU A 37 -21.52 -8.15 -1.65
C LEU A 37 -21.86 -6.68 -1.96
N SER A 38 -22.67 -6.05 -1.12
CA SER A 38 -22.68 -4.60 -0.96
C SER A 38 -21.57 -4.24 0.01
N ILE A 39 -20.42 -3.81 -0.53
CA ILE A 39 -19.31 -3.27 0.26
C ILE A 39 -19.72 -1.84 0.68
N GLU A 40 -20.44 -1.71 1.79
CA GLU A 40 -20.50 -0.47 2.55
C GLU A 40 -19.30 -0.43 3.49
N VAL A 41 -18.26 0.31 3.09
CA VAL A 41 -17.07 0.55 3.92
C VAL A 41 -17.42 1.60 4.97
N ASN A 42 -17.88 1.19 6.15
CA ASN A 42 -17.90 2.03 7.36
C ASN A 42 -18.00 1.22 8.67
N THR A 43 -17.31 0.09 8.76
CA THR A 43 -17.11 -0.63 10.03
C THR A 43 -15.63 -0.97 10.22
N ILE A 44 -15.14 -0.78 11.45
CA ILE A 44 -13.83 -1.29 11.84
C ILE A 44 -13.96 -2.81 11.91
N ASP A 45 -13.66 -3.48 10.80
CA ASP A 45 -13.78 -4.92 10.68
C ASP A 45 -12.79 -5.61 11.62
N LYS A 46 -13.32 -6.42 12.54
CA LYS A 46 -12.53 -7.20 13.48
C LYS A 46 -11.98 -8.44 12.78
N LEU A 47 -10.74 -8.35 12.28
CA LEU A 47 -10.02 -9.50 11.73
C LEU A 47 -9.88 -10.62 12.77
N SER A 48 -10.22 -11.84 12.37
CA SER A 48 -9.92 -13.05 13.12
C SER A 48 -8.41 -13.30 13.16
N ILE A 49 -7.93 -13.95 14.22
CA ILE A 49 -6.51 -14.35 14.38
C ILE A 49 -6.04 -15.20 13.19
N LYS A 50 -6.93 -16.03 12.64
CA LYS A 50 -6.64 -16.86 11.46
C LYS A 50 -6.44 -16.01 10.21
N GLU A 51 -7.30 -15.02 9.98
CA GLU A 51 -7.25 -14.13 8.81
C GLU A 51 -5.98 -13.25 8.84
N ASN A 52 -5.68 -12.65 9.99
CA ASN A 52 -4.47 -11.85 10.16
C ASN A 52 -3.19 -12.68 9.90
N ARG A 53 -3.17 -13.96 10.30
CA ARG A 53 -2.04 -14.86 9.99
C ARG A 53 -1.90 -15.10 8.49
N VAL A 54 -2.99 -15.31 7.78
CA VAL A 54 -2.98 -15.48 6.32
C VAL A 54 -2.48 -14.22 5.65
N ILE A 55 -2.99 -13.05 6.05
CA ILE A 55 -2.55 -11.74 5.55
C ILE A 55 -1.05 -11.55 5.76
N LYS A 56 -0.53 -11.82 6.96
CA LYS A 56 0.90 -11.74 7.25
C LYS A 56 1.73 -12.68 6.37
N ASN A 57 1.26 -13.90 6.13
CA ASN A 57 1.95 -14.84 5.24
C ASN A 57 1.95 -14.35 3.78
N VAL A 58 0.84 -13.77 3.30
CA VAL A 58 0.76 -13.20 1.96
C VAL A 58 1.74 -12.03 1.83
N PHE A 59 1.72 -11.07 2.75
CA PHE A 59 2.64 -9.95 2.71
C PHE A 59 4.11 -10.36 2.90
N GLY A 60 4.39 -11.39 3.71
CA GLY A 60 5.74 -11.93 3.88
C GLY A 60 6.31 -12.61 2.63
N ASN A 61 5.43 -13.11 1.75
CA ASN A 61 5.82 -13.77 0.50
C ASN A 61 5.82 -12.84 -0.72
N LEU A 62 5.26 -11.64 -0.60
CA LEU A 62 5.29 -10.59 -1.61
C LEU A 62 6.63 -9.85 -1.52
N ARG A 63 7.36 -9.80 -2.63
CA ARG A 63 8.58 -9.03 -2.78
C ARG A 63 8.35 -7.93 -3.80
N PHE A 64 8.71 -6.71 -3.39
CA PHE A 64 8.68 -5.52 -4.22
C PHE A 64 10.10 -4.98 -4.32
N SER A 65 10.56 -4.70 -5.54
CA SER A 65 11.83 -4.06 -5.79
C SER A 65 11.64 -2.92 -6.79
N LEU A 66 12.16 -1.75 -6.44
CA LEU A 66 12.24 -0.61 -7.32
C LEU A 66 13.69 -0.46 -7.78
N ASN A 67 13.90 -0.44 -9.10
CA ASN A 67 15.21 -0.16 -9.67
C ASN A 67 15.20 1.27 -10.21
N ASP A 68 15.75 2.21 -9.44
CA ASP A 68 15.82 3.63 -9.81
C ASP A 68 16.74 3.89 -11.02
N LYS A 69 17.68 2.98 -11.33
CA LYS A 69 18.61 3.14 -12.45
C LYS A 69 17.95 2.82 -13.79
N ASP A 70 17.20 1.72 -13.82
CA ASP A 70 16.56 1.20 -15.03
C ASP A 70 15.07 1.58 -15.12
N GLY A 71 14.52 2.23 -14.08
CA GLY A 71 13.17 2.80 -14.08
C GLY A 71 12.01 1.80 -14.02
N TYR A 72 12.28 0.54 -13.67
CA TYR A 72 11.24 -0.50 -13.59
C TYR A 72 10.92 -0.93 -12.15
N ILE A 73 9.69 -1.41 -11.99
CA ILE A 73 9.17 -1.99 -10.76
C ILE A 73 9.06 -3.50 -10.96
N SER A 74 9.67 -4.27 -10.05
CA SER A 74 9.56 -5.73 -10.02
C SER A 74 8.66 -6.16 -8.85
N LEU A 75 7.56 -6.84 -9.18
CA LEU A 75 6.69 -7.53 -8.22
C LEU A 75 6.88 -9.03 -8.37
N SER A 76 7.14 -9.72 -7.26
CA SER A 76 7.22 -11.19 -7.24
C SER A 76 6.52 -11.74 -6.00
N PHE A 77 5.87 -12.90 -6.16
CA PHE A 77 5.13 -13.54 -5.06
C PHE A 77 5.32 -15.05 -5.09
N THR A 78 5.82 -15.57 -3.99
CA THR A 78 6.11 -16.99 -3.84
C THR A 78 4.99 -17.70 -3.12
N SER A 79 4.38 -18.70 -3.76
CA SER A 79 3.37 -19.53 -3.10
C SER A 79 3.53 -21.00 -3.48
N ARG A 80 2.81 -21.86 -2.76
CA ARG A 80 2.80 -23.31 -3.00
C ARG A 80 2.10 -23.68 -4.30
N GLU A 81 1.12 -22.86 -4.71
CA GLU A 81 0.30 -23.09 -5.89
C GLU A 81 0.60 -22.04 -6.96
N PRO A 82 1.09 -22.43 -8.14
CA PRO A 82 1.45 -21.48 -9.20
C PRO A 82 0.32 -20.55 -9.62
N ARG A 83 -0.94 -21.03 -9.59
CA ARG A 83 -2.12 -20.24 -9.94
C ARG A 83 -2.35 -19.08 -8.95
N VAL A 84 -2.24 -19.35 -7.65
CA VAL A 84 -2.38 -18.33 -6.60
C VAL A 84 -1.30 -17.26 -6.77
N SER A 85 -0.07 -17.66 -7.14
CA SER A 85 0.99 -16.71 -7.41
C SER A 85 0.68 -15.75 -8.56
N ALA A 86 0.17 -16.27 -9.68
CA ALA A 86 -0.21 -15.45 -10.82
C ALA A 86 -1.38 -14.51 -10.49
N GLU A 87 -2.40 -15.00 -9.77
CA GLU A 87 -3.59 -14.23 -9.43
C GLU A 87 -3.29 -13.09 -8.45
N VAL A 88 -2.46 -13.35 -7.43
CA VAL A 88 -2.02 -12.32 -6.47
C VAL A 88 -1.21 -11.23 -7.19
N ILE A 89 -0.28 -11.60 -8.07
CA ILE A 89 0.53 -10.63 -8.81
C ILE A 89 -0.32 -9.82 -9.79
N LEU A 90 -1.25 -10.46 -10.51
CA LEU A 90 -2.17 -9.77 -11.40
C LEU A 90 -3.04 -8.75 -10.64
N THR A 91 -3.53 -9.13 -9.47
CA THR A 91 -4.34 -8.24 -8.62
C THR A 91 -3.48 -7.09 -8.07
N ALA A 92 -2.28 -7.39 -7.59
CA ALA A 92 -1.34 -6.38 -7.10
C ALA A 92 -0.94 -5.40 -8.21
N GLN A 93 -0.70 -5.88 -9.44
CA GLN A 93 -0.43 -5.05 -10.61
C GLN A 93 -1.62 -4.13 -10.92
N LYS A 94 -2.84 -4.66 -11.00
CA LYS A 94 -4.06 -3.87 -11.27
C LYS A 94 -4.28 -2.80 -10.21
N LEU A 95 -4.10 -3.15 -8.93
CA LEU A 95 -4.22 -2.21 -7.83
C LEU A 95 -3.14 -1.14 -7.86
N LEU A 96 -1.89 -1.53 -8.16
CA LEU A 96 -0.79 -0.58 -8.30
C LEU A 96 -1.02 0.38 -9.47
N GLN A 97 -1.43 -0.14 -10.62
CA GLN A 97 -1.79 0.65 -11.79
C GLN A 97 -2.93 1.62 -11.44
N LYS A 98 -4.02 1.12 -10.86
CA LYS A 98 -5.15 1.94 -10.44
C LYS A 98 -4.71 3.05 -9.48
N TYR A 99 -3.95 2.72 -8.45
CA TYR A 99 -3.51 3.67 -7.44
C TYR A 99 -2.53 4.70 -7.99
N ILE A 100 -1.56 4.30 -8.82
CA ILE A 100 -0.64 5.23 -9.48
C ILE A 100 -1.42 6.16 -10.41
N THR A 101 -2.32 5.61 -11.22
CA THR A 101 -3.16 6.39 -12.13
C THR A 101 -4.02 7.37 -11.34
N GLU A 102 -4.79 6.93 -10.35
CA GLU A 102 -5.65 7.79 -9.54
C GLU A 102 -4.84 8.83 -8.76
N PHE A 103 -3.84 8.42 -7.98
CA PHE A 103 -3.09 9.34 -7.12
C PHE A 103 -2.27 10.36 -7.91
N LYS A 104 -1.56 9.93 -8.97
CA LYS A 104 -0.70 10.82 -9.75
C LYS A 104 -1.52 11.76 -10.61
N ILE A 105 -2.63 11.30 -11.18
CA ILE A 105 -3.55 12.17 -11.93
C ILE A 105 -4.26 13.15 -11.01
N GLU A 106 -4.77 12.70 -9.85
CA GLU A 106 -5.51 13.55 -8.92
C GLU A 106 -4.64 14.72 -8.44
N LYS A 107 -3.40 14.45 -8.06
CA LYS A 107 -2.46 15.50 -7.62
C LYS A 107 -2.22 16.56 -8.69
N VAL A 108 -2.00 16.14 -9.94
CA VAL A 108 -1.68 17.07 -11.03
C VAL A 108 -2.94 17.80 -11.52
N ARG A 109 -4.11 17.15 -11.49
CA ARG A 109 -5.41 17.80 -11.75
C ARG A 109 -5.76 18.83 -10.70
N SER A 110 -5.63 18.51 -9.42
CA SER A 110 -5.87 19.45 -8.32
C SER A 110 -4.96 20.67 -8.42
N ASN A 111 -3.70 20.49 -8.82
CA ASN A 111 -2.80 21.61 -9.08
C ASN A 111 -3.26 22.47 -10.28
N LEU A 112 -3.70 21.84 -11.38
CA LEU A 112 -4.25 22.59 -12.52
C LEU A 112 -5.47 23.41 -12.09
N GLU A 113 -6.42 22.81 -11.37
CA GLU A 113 -7.62 23.50 -10.87
C GLU A 113 -7.27 24.69 -9.97
N PHE A 114 -6.32 24.51 -9.05
CA PHE A 114 -5.83 25.58 -8.18
C PHE A 114 -5.23 26.75 -8.98
N VAL A 115 -4.41 26.45 -9.99
CA VAL A 115 -3.76 27.47 -10.84
C VAL A 115 -4.78 28.14 -11.76
N GLU A 116 -5.76 27.41 -12.29
CA GLU A 116 -6.84 27.97 -13.10
C GLU A 116 -7.71 28.94 -12.30
N LYS A 117 -8.08 28.58 -11.07
CA LYS A 117 -8.80 29.48 -10.17
C LYS A 117 -7.98 30.74 -9.86
N SER A 118 -6.69 30.56 -9.54
CA SER A 118 -5.78 31.68 -9.25
C SER A 118 -5.60 32.60 -10.46
N TYR A 119 -5.61 32.03 -11.68
CA TYR A 119 -5.54 32.76 -12.94
C TYR A 119 -6.79 33.63 -13.13
N ASP A 120 -7.99 33.07 -12.91
CA ASP A 120 -9.24 33.81 -13.08
C ASP A 120 -9.37 34.94 -12.05
N GLU A 121 -9.01 34.68 -10.78
CA GLU A 121 -8.97 35.71 -9.73
C GLU A 121 -7.97 36.83 -10.06
N SER A 122 -6.76 36.47 -10.52
CA SER A 122 -5.72 37.43 -10.88
C SER A 122 -6.08 38.25 -12.12
N ARG A 123 -6.77 37.62 -13.10
CA ARG A 123 -7.30 38.32 -14.28
C ARG A 123 -8.30 39.39 -13.87
N VAL A 124 -9.27 39.04 -13.03
CA VAL A 124 -10.28 40.00 -12.55
C VAL A 124 -9.63 41.15 -11.79
N ASN A 125 -8.67 40.87 -10.90
CA ASN A 125 -7.94 41.90 -10.16
C ASN A 125 -7.17 42.84 -11.09
N PHE A 126 -6.48 42.28 -12.09
CA PHE A 126 -5.75 43.04 -13.09
C PHE A 126 -6.68 43.92 -13.94
N GLU A 127 -7.77 43.36 -14.46
CA GLU A 127 -8.77 44.09 -15.27
C GLU A 127 -9.42 45.23 -14.48
N ASN A 128 -9.76 44.99 -13.21
CA ASN A 128 -10.27 46.03 -12.32
C ASN A 128 -9.28 47.18 -12.14
N LYS A 129 -7.99 46.87 -11.94
CA LYS A 129 -6.96 47.91 -11.77
C LYS A 129 -6.66 48.65 -13.05
N GLN A 130 -6.69 47.95 -14.19
CA GLN A 130 -6.58 48.55 -15.51
C GLN A 130 -7.72 49.56 -15.75
N ALA A 131 -8.95 49.19 -15.43
CA ALA A 131 -10.11 50.07 -15.54
C ALA A 131 -10.01 51.28 -14.59
N GLU A 132 -9.54 51.09 -13.37
CA GLU A 132 -9.31 52.18 -12.40
C GLU A 132 -8.26 53.19 -12.92
N LEU A 133 -7.12 52.71 -13.41
CA LEU A 133 -6.07 53.56 -13.99
C LEU A 133 -6.57 54.29 -15.25
N ALA A 134 -7.33 53.61 -16.11
CA ALA A 134 -7.92 54.23 -17.29
C ALA A 134 -8.90 55.37 -16.91
N ARG A 135 -9.80 55.11 -15.95
CA ARG A 135 -10.74 56.13 -15.43
C ARG A 135 -10.01 57.31 -14.80
N PHE A 136 -8.93 57.07 -14.05
CA PHE A 136 -8.13 58.13 -13.45
C PHE A 136 -7.48 59.03 -14.52
N ARG A 137 -6.89 58.41 -15.55
CA ARG A 137 -6.29 59.14 -16.68
C ARG A 137 -7.31 59.93 -17.48
N ASP A 138 -8.50 59.35 -17.72
CA ASP A 138 -9.57 60.03 -18.42
C ASP A 138 -10.14 61.22 -17.65
N ALA A 139 -10.23 61.12 -16.32
CA ALA A 139 -10.70 62.21 -15.46
C ALA A 139 -9.67 63.34 -15.31
N ASN A 140 -8.37 63.05 -15.43
CA ASN A 140 -7.27 63.97 -15.15
C ASN A 140 -6.41 64.30 -16.39
N LYS A 141 -7.03 64.51 -17.55
CA LYS A 141 -6.32 64.74 -18.83
C LYS A 141 -5.35 65.93 -18.83
N SER A 142 -5.58 66.95 -18.01
CA SER A 142 -4.68 68.08 -17.81
C SER A 142 -3.99 67.98 -16.43
N LEU A 143 -3.01 67.09 -16.29
CA LEU A 143 -2.24 66.89 -15.06
C LEU A 143 -1.35 68.12 -14.76
N SER A 144 -1.90 69.14 -14.10
CA SER A 144 -1.14 70.29 -13.57
C SER A 144 -0.78 70.13 -12.09
N SER A 145 -1.49 69.28 -11.36
CA SER A 145 -1.29 69.05 -9.92
C SER A 145 -0.26 67.96 -9.63
N ALA A 146 0.71 68.27 -8.77
CA ALA A 146 1.69 67.30 -8.27
C ALA A 146 1.04 66.12 -7.54
N ILE A 147 -0.07 66.35 -6.83
CA ILE A 147 -0.82 65.29 -6.12
C ILE A 147 -1.43 64.29 -7.11
N ALA A 148 -2.03 64.79 -8.20
CA ALA A 148 -2.59 63.94 -9.24
C ALA A 148 -1.51 63.07 -9.90
N ARG A 149 -0.31 63.63 -10.09
CA ARG A 149 0.84 62.89 -10.65
C ARG A 149 1.33 61.78 -9.72
N THR A 150 1.50 62.05 -8.42
CA THR A 150 1.86 61.02 -7.44
C THR A 150 0.81 59.90 -7.39
N GLN A 151 -0.47 60.25 -7.48
CA GLN A 151 -1.54 59.25 -7.51
C GLN A 151 -1.52 58.40 -8.79
N GLU A 152 -1.24 58.99 -9.94
CA GLU A 152 -1.07 58.24 -11.20
C GLU A 152 0.10 57.26 -11.13
N GLU A 153 1.25 57.71 -10.58
CA GLU A 153 2.44 56.88 -10.40
C GLU A 153 2.15 55.69 -9.48
N LYS A 154 1.39 55.91 -8.39
CA LYS A 154 0.91 54.84 -7.51
C LYS A 154 0.02 53.84 -8.25
N LEU A 155 -1.01 54.32 -8.95
CA LEU A 155 -1.93 53.46 -9.72
C LEU A 155 -1.21 52.67 -10.81
N THR A 156 -0.23 53.30 -11.47
CA THR A 156 0.60 52.66 -12.50
C THR A 156 1.50 51.58 -11.90
N SER A 157 2.06 51.82 -10.71
CA SER A 157 2.88 50.85 -10.00
C SER A 157 2.06 49.63 -9.55
N GLU A 158 0.85 49.85 -9.04
CA GLU A 158 -0.09 48.79 -8.68
C GLU A 158 -0.57 48.01 -9.92
N TYR A 159 -0.85 48.69 -11.04
CA TYR A 159 -1.16 48.05 -12.33
C TYR A 159 -0.01 47.14 -12.80
N ASN A 160 1.23 47.64 -12.77
CA ASN A 160 2.41 46.87 -13.19
C ASN A 160 2.65 45.65 -12.30
N LEU A 161 2.42 45.78 -10.98
CA LEU A 161 2.50 44.67 -10.05
C LEU A 161 1.49 43.57 -10.41
N LEU A 162 0.21 43.94 -10.62
CA LEU A 162 -0.83 42.99 -10.97
C LEU A 162 -0.63 42.38 -12.36
N LEU A 163 -0.12 43.14 -13.33
CA LEU A 163 0.26 42.64 -14.65
C LEU A 163 1.34 41.57 -14.53
N GLY A 164 2.35 41.79 -13.69
CA GLY A 164 3.42 40.83 -13.42
C GLY A 164 2.88 39.53 -12.81
N ILE A 165 2.03 39.64 -11.78
CA ILE A 165 1.40 38.48 -11.13
C ILE A 165 0.53 37.70 -12.13
N TYR A 166 -0.33 38.39 -12.88
CA TYR A 166 -1.19 37.77 -13.88
C TYR A 166 -0.37 37.03 -14.95
N THR A 167 0.68 37.66 -15.47
CA THR A 167 1.55 37.06 -16.50
C THR A 167 2.28 35.84 -15.97
N GLU A 168 2.73 35.87 -14.71
CA GLU A 168 3.42 34.73 -14.09
C GLU A 168 2.45 33.56 -13.86
N ILE A 169 1.25 33.82 -13.33
CA ILE A 169 0.23 32.78 -13.13
C ILE A 169 -0.25 32.22 -14.49
N ALA A 170 -0.32 33.04 -15.55
CA ALA A 170 -0.62 32.56 -16.90
C ALA A 170 0.42 31.56 -17.40
N LYS A 171 1.72 31.81 -17.16
CA LYS A 171 2.79 30.85 -17.48
C LYS A 171 2.65 29.57 -16.67
N GLN A 172 2.38 29.69 -15.36
CA GLN A 172 2.18 28.55 -14.49
C GLN A 172 0.98 27.69 -14.91
N LYS A 173 -0.11 28.31 -15.39
CA LYS A 173 -1.28 27.59 -15.92
C LYS A 173 -0.90 26.73 -17.12
N GLU A 174 -0.15 27.29 -18.07
CA GLU A 174 0.28 26.53 -19.25
C GLU A 174 1.24 25.40 -18.86
N GLN A 175 2.17 25.66 -17.94
CA GLN A 175 3.04 24.61 -17.37
C GLN A 175 2.24 23.51 -16.67
N ALA A 176 1.22 23.84 -15.88
CA ALA A 176 0.37 22.87 -15.22
C ALA A 176 -0.43 22.02 -16.23
N LYS A 177 -0.91 22.62 -17.31
CA LYS A 177 -1.60 21.92 -18.40
C LYS A 177 -0.68 20.95 -19.15
N ILE A 178 0.56 21.36 -19.42
CA ILE A 178 1.59 20.50 -19.99
C ILE A 178 1.85 19.33 -19.02
N ALA A 179 2.02 19.61 -17.72
CA ALA A 179 2.28 18.60 -16.71
C ALA A 179 1.15 17.56 -16.59
N VAL A 180 -0.14 17.95 -16.68
CA VAL A 180 -1.28 17.01 -16.74
C VAL A 180 -1.15 16.08 -17.95
N THR A 181 -0.80 16.66 -19.10
CA THR A 181 -0.69 15.93 -20.37
C THR A 181 0.48 14.94 -20.35
N GLU A 182 1.65 15.37 -19.88
CA GLU A 182 2.85 14.53 -19.73
C GLU A 182 2.69 13.44 -18.66
N THR A 183 1.97 13.75 -17.57
CA THR A 183 1.82 12.81 -16.45
C THR A 183 0.87 11.66 -16.75
N THR A 184 0.10 11.72 -17.84
CA THR A 184 -0.78 10.63 -18.27
C THR A 184 0.09 9.42 -18.65
N PRO A 185 0.29 8.44 -17.76
CA PRO A 185 1.32 7.45 -17.95
C PRO A 185 0.78 6.33 -18.84
N ILE A 186 1.46 6.06 -19.96
CA ILE A 186 1.36 4.76 -20.61
C ILE A 186 2.20 3.81 -19.75
N LEU A 187 1.58 3.15 -18.77
CA LEU A 187 2.26 2.10 -18.02
C LEU A 187 2.49 0.92 -18.96
N THR A 188 3.73 0.78 -19.44
CA THR A 188 4.12 -0.33 -20.31
C THR A 188 4.46 -1.55 -19.46
N ILE A 189 3.79 -2.65 -19.75
CA ILE A 189 4.08 -3.95 -19.13
C ILE A 189 5.33 -4.52 -19.81
N ILE A 190 6.43 -4.63 -19.06
CA ILE A 190 7.68 -5.22 -19.56
C ILE A 190 7.55 -6.74 -19.61
N GLU A 191 7.10 -7.35 -18.50
CA GLU A 191 6.88 -8.79 -18.41
C GLU A 191 5.42 -9.06 -18.03
N PRO A 192 4.65 -9.79 -18.87
CA PRO A 192 3.27 -10.11 -18.55
C PRO A 192 3.21 -11.13 -17.41
N VAL A 193 2.18 -11.01 -16.58
CA VAL A 193 1.91 -11.98 -15.53
C VAL A 193 1.52 -13.32 -16.17
N THR A 194 2.35 -14.34 -15.95
CA THR A 194 2.13 -15.69 -16.45
C THR A 194 2.10 -16.68 -15.29
N ILE A 195 1.44 -17.82 -15.49
CA ILE A 195 1.42 -18.90 -14.50
C ILE A 195 2.80 -19.57 -14.51
N PRO A 196 3.55 -19.59 -13.39
CA PRO A 196 4.87 -20.21 -13.37
C PRO A 196 4.79 -21.71 -13.65
N THR A 197 5.54 -22.18 -14.64
CA THR A 197 5.69 -23.61 -14.95
C THR A 197 6.82 -24.25 -14.16
N GLU A 198 7.81 -23.46 -13.74
CA GLU A 198 8.96 -23.89 -12.96
C GLU A 198 8.87 -23.45 -11.50
N LYS A 199 9.42 -24.27 -10.60
CA LYS A 199 9.46 -23.97 -9.17
C LYS A 199 10.59 -23.01 -8.86
N SER A 200 10.30 -21.96 -8.09
CA SER A 200 11.31 -20.98 -7.64
C SER A 200 12.34 -21.55 -6.65
N GLY A 201 12.13 -22.74 -6.07
CA GLY A 201 13.15 -23.42 -5.26
C GLY A 201 12.66 -24.69 -4.55
N PRO A 202 13.54 -25.37 -3.77
CA PRO A 202 15.00 -25.32 -3.80
C PRO A 202 15.58 -26.15 -4.96
N ASN A 203 16.73 -25.73 -5.50
CA ASN A 203 17.43 -26.46 -6.56
C ASN A 203 17.90 -27.82 -6.02
N ARG A 204 17.31 -28.90 -6.54
CA ARG A 204 17.63 -30.28 -6.12
C ARG A 204 19.12 -30.59 -6.23
N ALA A 205 19.80 -30.02 -7.22
CA ALA A 205 21.24 -30.13 -7.41
C ALA A 205 22.04 -29.49 -6.26
N MET A 206 21.65 -28.30 -5.79
CA MET A 206 22.32 -27.63 -4.68
C MET A 206 22.13 -28.39 -3.37
N MET A 207 20.92 -28.93 -3.15
CA MET A 207 20.63 -29.78 -2.00
C MET A 207 21.49 -31.06 -2.02
N LEU A 208 21.60 -31.72 -3.17
CA LEU A 208 22.43 -32.92 -3.33
C LEU A 208 23.91 -32.62 -3.04
N LEU A 209 24.44 -31.52 -3.57
CA LEU A 209 25.82 -31.09 -3.32
C LEU A 209 26.07 -30.88 -1.81
N GLY A 210 25.11 -30.24 -1.12
CA GLY A 210 25.17 -30.02 0.32
C GLY A 210 25.20 -31.33 1.12
N PHE A 211 24.35 -32.31 0.76
CA PHE A 211 24.34 -33.61 1.44
C PHE A 211 25.57 -34.46 1.16
N ILE A 212 26.13 -34.41 -0.06
CA ILE A 212 27.39 -35.08 -0.39
C ILE A 212 28.53 -34.49 0.47
N PHE A 213 28.58 -33.16 0.60
CA PHE A 213 29.58 -32.49 1.41
C PHE A 213 29.45 -32.84 2.90
N LEU A 214 28.23 -32.79 3.46
CA LEU A 214 27.96 -33.19 4.85
C LEU A 214 28.29 -34.67 5.09
N GLY A 215 27.91 -35.55 4.16
CA GLY A 215 28.19 -36.99 4.24
C GLY A 215 29.70 -37.28 4.20
N GLY A 216 30.45 -36.56 3.37
CA GLY A 216 31.91 -36.67 3.31
C GLY A 216 32.58 -36.28 4.62
N ILE A 217 32.17 -35.15 5.23
CA ILE A 217 32.72 -34.72 6.52
C ILE A 217 32.36 -35.70 7.64
N ALA A 218 31.10 -36.15 7.69
CA ALA A 218 30.67 -37.11 8.69
C ALA A 218 31.40 -38.46 8.56
N GLY A 219 31.60 -38.95 7.33
CA GLY A 219 32.37 -40.16 7.06
C GLY A 219 33.84 -40.04 7.47
N MET A 220 34.47 -38.90 7.15
CA MET A 220 35.85 -38.62 7.57
C MET A 220 35.96 -38.52 9.10
N GLY A 221 34.98 -37.89 9.76
CA GLY A 221 34.90 -37.80 11.21
C GLY A 221 34.73 -39.18 11.85
N TRP A 222 33.92 -40.06 11.25
CA TRP A 222 33.72 -41.42 11.75
C TRP A 222 34.98 -42.27 11.61
N ILE A 223 35.65 -42.23 10.45
CA ILE A 223 36.83 -43.08 10.20
C ILE A 223 38.02 -42.69 11.09
N LEU A 224 38.19 -41.39 11.39
CA LEU A 224 39.27 -40.89 12.25
C LEU A 224 38.90 -40.95 13.74
N GLY A 225 37.63 -40.71 14.08
CA GLY A 225 37.16 -40.72 15.47
C GLY A 225 37.02 -42.14 16.05
N TYR A 226 36.59 -43.11 15.25
CA TYR A 226 36.40 -44.50 15.68
C TYR A 226 37.67 -45.14 16.29
N PRO A 227 38.87 -45.08 15.65
CA PRO A 227 40.09 -45.63 16.25
C PRO A 227 40.53 -44.86 17.51
N TYR A 228 40.41 -43.53 17.53
CA TYR A 228 40.78 -42.70 18.68
C TYR A 228 39.91 -42.99 19.92
N VAL A 229 38.60 -43.15 19.73
CA VAL A 229 37.68 -43.47 20.82
C VAL A 229 37.95 -44.89 21.34
N LYS A 230 38.27 -45.84 20.45
CA LYS A 230 38.61 -47.21 20.84
C LYS A 230 39.88 -47.28 21.68
N GLU A 231 40.95 -46.58 21.28
CA GLU A 231 42.20 -46.52 22.06
C GLU A 231 42.01 -45.86 23.44
N MET A 232 41.17 -44.84 23.53
CA MET A 232 40.80 -44.20 24.80
C MET A 232 40.06 -45.16 25.74
N PHE A 233 39.18 -46.01 25.22
CA PHE A 233 38.46 -47.00 26.03
C PHE A 233 39.35 -48.20 26.45
N GLU A 234 40.34 -48.59 25.65
CA GLU A 234 41.32 -49.63 26.04
C GLU A 234 42.35 -49.14 27.06
N LYS A 235 42.74 -47.87 27.04
CA LYS A 235 43.66 -47.29 28.05
C LYS A 235 43.02 -46.98 29.41
N VAL A 236 41.69 -47.00 29.51
CA VAL A 236 40.94 -46.67 30.74
C VAL A 236 40.48 -47.93 31.50
N LYS A 237 40.77 -49.14 30.98
CA LYS A 237 40.53 -50.42 31.66
C LYS A 237 41.84 -51.04 32.13
#